data_AF-A0AA96XGX7-F1
#
_entry.id   AF-A0AA96XGX7-F1
#
_cell.length_a   1.000
_cell.length_b   1.000
_cell.length_c   1.000
_cell.angle_alpha   90.00
_cell.angle_beta   90.00
_cell.angle_gamma   90.00
#
_symmetry.space_group_name_H-M   'P 1'
#
loop_
_entity.id
_entity.type
_entity.pdbx_description
1 polymer ?
#
loop_
_entity_poly.entity_id
_entity_poly.type
_entity_poly.pdbx_seq_one_letter_code
_entity_poly.pdbx_strand_id
1 'polypeptide(L)'
;MIGPLLKEWRTLRGKSQLALSLEAQVSARHLSFLESGRSGASQELVLRLAEALGLGLRDRNALLVAAGFAPQFGERGWHSAELAEVRRAAGLILASHEPYPAIVVDSSSTVLEANAGALAMMGQPREALGQVNLMDLVFVPGPVRSAIGNWEEIAGYLLHRLREGARMRGPRSPVASVLARVLAQPGVEALTALRPANAGSVLVPLTFTRDGATTHWYTTLTSFGAPQDALVEEITIEQFHPM
;
A
#
# COMPACT_ATOMS: atom_id res chain seq x y z
N MET A 1 -19.50 0.23 16.82
CA MET A 1 -19.83 -1.19 17.07
C MET A 1 -18.82 -2.06 16.32
N ILE A 2 -18.05 -2.89 17.04
CA ILE A 2 -16.96 -3.71 16.48
C ILE A 2 -17.45 -4.86 15.60
N GLY A 3 -18.63 -5.44 15.90
CA GLY A 3 -19.12 -6.68 15.28
C GLY A 3 -19.12 -6.69 13.73
N PRO A 4 -19.71 -5.70 13.05
CA PRO A 4 -19.68 -5.62 11.59
C PRO A 4 -18.27 -5.53 11.00
N LEU A 5 -17.39 -4.72 11.59
CA LEU A 5 -16.00 -4.54 11.15
C LEU A 5 -15.18 -5.82 11.38
N LEU A 6 -15.38 -6.52 12.50
CA LEU A 6 -14.74 -7.79 12.79
C LEU A 6 -15.16 -8.88 11.78
N LYS A 7 -16.46 -8.96 11.48
CA LYS A 7 -17.02 -9.89 10.49
C LYS A 7 -16.49 -9.60 9.08
N GLU A 8 -16.39 -8.33 8.71
CA GLU A 8 -15.81 -7.88 7.43
C GLU A 8 -14.36 -8.38 7.29
N TRP A 9 -13.50 -8.06 8.25
CA TRP A 9 -12.11 -8.52 8.25
C TRP A 9 -11.98 -10.04 8.23
N ARG A 10 -12.77 -10.73 9.06
CA ARG A 10 -12.77 -12.19 9.08
C ARG A 10 -13.13 -12.78 7.71
N THR A 11 -14.12 -12.20 7.04
CA THR A 11 -14.57 -12.64 5.71
C THR A 11 -13.50 -12.37 4.64
N LEU A 12 -12.87 -11.19 4.67
CA LEU A 12 -11.76 -10.84 3.78
C LEU A 12 -10.55 -11.77 3.93
N ARG A 13 -10.27 -12.21 5.16
CA ARG A 13 -9.23 -13.20 5.47
C ARG A 13 -9.65 -14.65 5.17
N GLY A 14 -10.88 -14.89 4.72
CA GLY A 14 -11.40 -16.23 4.45
C GLY A 14 -11.51 -17.11 5.70
N LYS A 15 -11.53 -16.53 6.91
CA LYS A 15 -11.59 -17.28 8.17
C LYS A 15 -13.03 -17.58 8.56
N SER A 16 -13.30 -18.78 9.05
CA SER A 16 -14.57 -19.08 9.73
C SER A 16 -14.57 -18.51 11.16
N GLN A 17 -15.74 -18.38 11.80
CA GLN A 17 -15.80 -18.01 13.22
C GLN A 17 -15.02 -19.00 14.08
N LEU A 18 -15.12 -20.31 13.80
CA LEU A 18 -14.37 -21.33 14.51
C LEU A 18 -12.85 -21.12 14.36
N ALA A 19 -12.35 -20.92 13.14
CA ALA A 19 -10.92 -20.72 12.88
C ALA A 19 -10.37 -19.50 13.63
N LEU A 20 -11.03 -18.34 13.51
CA LEU A 20 -10.61 -17.13 14.21
C LEU A 20 -10.68 -17.30 15.74
N SER A 21 -11.70 -18.00 16.24
CA SER A 21 -11.85 -18.23 17.68
C SER A 21 -10.73 -19.08 18.27
N LEU A 22 -10.26 -20.08 17.53
CA LEU A 22 -9.13 -20.92 17.92
C LEU A 22 -7.82 -20.13 17.97
N GLU A 23 -7.54 -19.35 16.92
CA GLU A 23 -6.31 -18.55 16.83
C GLU A 23 -6.26 -17.44 17.89
N ALA A 24 -7.39 -16.76 18.12
CA ALA A 24 -7.51 -15.72 19.14
C ALA A 24 -7.78 -16.27 20.55
N GLN A 25 -7.78 -17.59 20.74
CA GLN A 25 -8.03 -18.25 22.03
C GLN A 25 -9.28 -17.73 22.75
N VAL A 26 -10.40 -17.65 22.01
CA VAL A 26 -11.71 -17.22 22.52
C VAL A 26 -12.76 -18.24 22.11
N SER A 27 -13.85 -18.38 22.88
CA SER A 27 -14.91 -19.32 22.48
C SER A 27 -15.60 -18.85 21.20
N ALA A 28 -15.92 -19.78 20.29
CA ALA A 28 -16.68 -19.50 19.07
C ALA A 28 -18.04 -18.84 19.38
N ARG A 29 -18.66 -19.21 20.52
CA ARG A 29 -19.90 -18.58 21.02
C ARG A 29 -19.68 -17.09 21.33
N HIS A 30 -18.60 -16.76 22.04
CA HIS A 30 -18.30 -15.37 22.38
C HIS A 30 -17.95 -14.56 21.12
N LEU A 31 -17.19 -15.13 20.18
CA LEU A 31 -16.93 -14.49 18.89
C LEU A 31 -18.23 -14.21 18.11
N SER A 32 -19.16 -15.17 18.08
CA SER A 32 -20.47 -14.99 17.45
C SER A 32 -21.29 -13.87 18.12
N PHE A 33 -21.24 -13.76 19.45
CA PHE A 33 -21.89 -12.67 20.19
C PHE A 33 -21.25 -11.31 19.91
N LEU A 34 -19.92 -11.24 19.77
CA LEU A 34 -19.22 -10.02 19.36
C LEU A 34 -19.65 -9.58 17.96
N GLU A 35 -19.67 -10.49 16.97
CA GLU A 35 -20.06 -10.17 15.59
C GLU A 35 -21.52 -9.73 15.47
N SER A 36 -22.40 -10.26 16.32
CA SER A 36 -23.82 -9.88 16.37
C SER A 36 -24.13 -8.70 17.31
N GLY A 37 -23.12 -8.13 17.97
CA GLY A 37 -23.29 -7.00 18.89
C GLY A 37 -23.97 -7.35 20.22
N ARG A 38 -24.06 -8.64 20.56
CA ARG A 38 -24.67 -9.15 21.80
C ARG A 38 -23.75 -9.09 23.02
N SER A 39 -22.45 -8.84 22.81
CA SER A 39 -21.47 -8.64 23.87
C SER A 39 -20.44 -7.58 23.47
N GLY A 40 -19.81 -6.95 24.47
CA GLY A 40 -18.62 -6.12 24.28
C GLY A 40 -17.34 -6.96 24.34
N ALA A 41 -16.23 -6.40 23.86
CA ALA A 41 -14.88 -6.96 23.98
C ALA A 41 -14.02 -6.08 24.89
N SER A 42 -13.11 -6.68 25.66
CA SER A 42 -12.03 -5.93 26.30
C SER A 42 -11.04 -5.43 25.25
N GLN A 43 -10.30 -4.37 25.55
CA GLN A 43 -9.25 -3.84 24.68
C GLN A 43 -8.23 -4.93 24.28
N GLU A 44 -7.83 -5.76 25.24
CA GLU A 44 -6.91 -6.88 25.01
C GLU A 44 -7.47 -7.91 24.02
N LEU A 45 -8.76 -8.26 24.15
CA LEU A 45 -9.40 -9.18 23.22
C LEU A 45 -9.50 -8.60 21.82
N VAL A 46 -9.74 -7.29 21.68
CA VAL A 46 -9.75 -6.61 20.39
C VAL A 46 -8.39 -6.71 19.70
N LEU A 47 -7.30 -6.44 20.43
CA LEU A 47 -5.94 -6.53 19.88
C LEU A 47 -5.58 -7.96 19.48
N ARG A 48 -5.94 -8.95 20.30
CA ARG A 48 -5.69 -10.37 20.02
C ARG A 48 -6.45 -10.87 18.78
N LEU A 49 -7.71 -10.43 18.62
CA LEU A 49 -8.49 -10.70 17.40
C LEU A 49 -7.86 -10.05 16.18
N ALA A 50 -7.38 -8.81 16.31
CA ALA A 50 -6.72 -8.09 15.24
C ALA A 50 -5.39 -8.73 14.84
N GLU A 51 -4.63 -9.25 15.79
CA GLU A 51 -3.41 -10.03 15.56
C GLU A 51 -3.70 -11.36 14.84
N ALA A 52 -4.69 -12.13 15.30
CA ALA A 52 -5.12 -13.36 14.63
C ALA A 52 -5.67 -13.13 13.20
N LEU A 53 -6.15 -11.92 12.91
CA LEU A 53 -6.55 -11.47 11.58
C LEU A 53 -5.39 -10.92 10.74
N GLY A 54 -4.17 -10.84 11.29
CA GLY A 54 -3.00 -10.29 10.62
C GLY A 54 -3.21 -8.83 10.22
N LEU A 55 -3.81 -8.03 11.09
CA LEU A 55 -4.08 -6.62 10.83
C LEU A 55 -2.86 -5.76 11.18
N GLY A 56 -2.56 -4.78 10.32
CA GLY A 56 -1.57 -3.74 10.59
C GLY A 56 -2.06 -2.75 11.66
N LEU A 57 -1.18 -1.89 12.16
CA LEU A 57 -1.48 -1.00 13.31
C LEU A 57 -2.68 -0.09 13.08
N ARG A 58 -2.82 0.44 11.87
CA ARG A 58 -3.95 1.31 11.51
C ARG A 58 -5.29 0.58 11.61
N ASP A 59 -5.32 -0.65 11.13
CA ASP A 59 -6.52 -1.49 11.17
C ASP A 59 -6.84 -1.97 12.59
N ARG A 60 -5.80 -2.18 13.42
CA ARG A 60 -5.96 -2.41 14.87
C ARG A 60 -6.61 -1.21 15.56
N ASN A 61 -6.16 0.02 15.26
CA ASN A 61 -6.80 1.24 15.75
C ASN A 61 -8.26 1.33 15.29
N ALA A 62 -8.56 1.01 14.04
CA ALA A 62 -9.93 1.02 13.53
C ALA A 62 -10.84 0.07 14.33
N LEU A 63 -10.35 -1.13 14.68
CA LEU A 63 -11.08 -2.06 15.56
C LEU A 63 -11.23 -1.53 17.00
N LEU A 64 -10.19 -0.93 17.58
CA LEU A 64 -10.24 -0.31 18.90
C LEU A 64 -11.31 0.78 18.97
N VAL A 65 -11.30 1.70 18.00
CA VAL A 65 -12.29 2.78 17.90
C VAL A 65 -13.69 2.21 17.68
N ALA A 66 -13.85 1.19 16.84
CA ALA A 66 -15.15 0.55 16.63
C ALA A 66 -15.71 -0.14 17.90
N ALA A 67 -14.83 -0.58 18.80
CA ALA A 67 -15.15 -1.14 20.11
C ALA A 67 -15.34 -0.07 21.22
N GLY A 68 -15.10 1.21 20.93
CA GLY A 68 -15.25 2.31 21.89
C GLY A 68 -13.99 2.64 22.69
N PHE A 69 -12.82 2.14 22.28
CA PHE A 69 -11.53 2.47 22.88
C PHE A 69 -10.82 3.57 22.08
N ALA A 70 -9.87 4.26 22.73
CA ALA A 70 -8.97 5.18 22.04
C ALA A 70 -8.01 4.41 21.11
N PRO A 71 -7.58 5.00 19.97
CA PRO A 71 -6.51 4.43 19.18
C PRO A 71 -5.23 4.31 20.03
N GLN A 72 -4.54 3.19 19.91
CA GLN A 72 -3.33 2.91 20.69
C GLN A 72 -2.06 3.20 19.89
N PHE A 73 -2.13 3.09 18.57
CA PHE A 73 -1.01 3.29 17.68
C PHE A 73 -1.11 4.69 17.04
N GLY A 74 -0.02 5.42 16.88
CA GLY A 74 -0.07 6.73 16.20
C GLY A 74 -0.15 6.56 14.68
N GLU A 75 -1.01 7.32 13.99
CA GLU A 75 -0.81 7.61 12.57
C GLU A 75 0.33 8.64 12.47
N ARG A 76 1.53 8.20 12.09
CA ARG A 76 2.71 9.05 12.09
C ARG A 76 3.02 9.49 10.66
N GLY A 77 3.05 10.81 10.44
CA GLY A 77 3.45 11.37 9.16
C GLY A 77 4.93 11.09 8.88
N TRP A 78 5.30 11.10 7.59
CA TRP A 78 6.68 10.92 7.12
C TRP A 78 7.71 11.77 7.89
N HIS A 79 7.35 13.01 8.23
CA HIS A 79 8.23 13.95 8.94
C HIS A 79 8.25 13.80 10.48
N SER A 80 7.64 12.75 11.02
CA SER A 80 7.69 12.45 12.46
C SER A 80 9.13 12.17 12.95
N ALA A 81 9.35 12.38 14.25
CA ALA A 81 10.66 12.15 14.87
C ALA A 81 11.03 10.66 14.86
N GLU A 82 10.04 9.78 14.96
CA GLU A 82 10.21 8.33 15.02
C GLU A 82 10.60 7.72 13.67
N LEU A 83 10.29 8.41 12.56
CA LEU A 83 10.76 8.02 11.22
C LEU A 83 12.07 8.73 10.81
N ALA A 84 12.71 9.49 11.71
CA ALA A 84 13.92 10.25 11.35
C ALA A 84 15.07 9.36 10.85
N GLU A 85 15.26 8.18 11.43
CA GLU A 85 16.29 7.24 10.99
C GLU A 85 15.99 6.67 9.60
N VAL A 86 14.75 6.21 9.38
CA VAL A 86 14.28 5.70 8.08
C VAL A 86 14.41 6.77 7.00
N ARG A 87 13.98 8.01 7.30
CA ARG A 87 14.14 9.17 6.40
C ARG A 87 15.60 9.43 6.03
N ARG A 88 16.50 9.40 7.01
CA ARG A 88 17.92 9.59 6.77
C ARG A 88 18.48 8.49 5.87
N ALA A 89 18.15 7.24 6.14
CA ALA A 89 18.57 6.10 5.31
C ALA A 89 18.02 6.22 3.87
N ALA A 90 16.73 6.54 3.72
CA ALA A 90 16.10 6.75 2.42
C ALA A 90 16.77 7.89 1.65
N GLY A 91 17.09 9.01 2.31
CA GLY A 91 17.80 10.13 1.69
C GLY A 91 19.18 9.73 1.15
N LEU A 92 19.93 8.90 1.88
CA LEU A 92 21.22 8.37 1.42
C LEU A 92 21.06 7.47 0.19
N ILE A 93 20.07 6.57 0.21
CA ILE A 93 19.78 5.67 -0.92
C ILE A 93 19.39 6.47 -2.16
N LEU A 94 18.48 7.43 -2.02
CA LEU A 94 18.05 8.31 -3.11
C LEU A 94 19.22 9.08 -3.73
N ALA A 95 20.09 9.66 -2.89
CA ALA A 95 21.26 10.41 -3.34
C ALA A 95 22.28 9.51 -4.05
N SER A 96 22.48 8.28 -3.56
CA SER A 96 23.41 7.32 -4.16
C SER A 96 22.94 6.76 -5.51
N HIS A 97 21.63 6.84 -5.78
CA HIS A 97 21.02 6.30 -7.00
C HIS A 97 21.00 7.30 -8.16
N GLU A 98 21.38 8.57 -7.92
CA GLU A 98 21.49 9.58 -8.98
C GLU A 98 22.53 9.18 -10.06
N PRO A 99 22.28 9.48 -11.35
CA PRO A 99 21.16 10.23 -11.89
C PRO A 99 19.89 9.38 -12.17
N TYR A 100 19.90 8.10 -11.80
CA TYR A 100 18.78 7.22 -12.10
C TYR A 100 17.59 7.51 -11.16
N PRO A 101 16.34 7.43 -11.65
CA PRO A 101 15.18 7.74 -10.82
C PRO A 101 15.07 6.84 -9.59
N ALA A 102 14.83 7.45 -8.43
CA ALA A 102 14.38 6.74 -7.24
C ALA A 102 13.36 7.57 -6.45
N ILE A 103 12.37 6.88 -5.89
CA ILE A 103 11.28 7.46 -5.10
C ILE A 103 11.06 6.70 -3.81
N VAL A 104 10.59 7.41 -2.79
CA VAL A 104 10.06 6.82 -1.55
C VAL A 104 8.54 6.94 -1.60
N VAL A 105 7.83 5.86 -1.35
CA VAL A 105 6.37 5.82 -1.36
C VAL A 105 5.79 5.21 -0.10
N ASP A 106 4.60 5.67 0.29
CA ASP A 106 3.78 5.03 1.32
C ASP A 106 3.00 3.79 0.79
N SER A 107 2.21 3.13 1.65
CA SER A 107 1.37 1.97 1.26
C SER A 107 0.36 2.26 0.18
N SER A 108 -0.06 3.51 0.08
CA SER A 108 -1.09 3.97 -0.85
C SER A 108 -0.44 4.61 -2.07
N SER A 109 0.89 4.47 -2.22
CA SER A 109 1.70 4.96 -3.33
C SER A 109 1.76 6.49 -3.42
N THR A 110 1.54 7.20 -2.30
CA THR A 110 1.88 8.62 -2.20
C THR A 110 3.39 8.76 -2.24
N VAL A 111 3.91 9.64 -3.10
CA VAL A 111 5.35 9.88 -3.20
C VAL A 111 5.78 10.80 -2.08
N LEU A 112 6.57 10.29 -1.14
CA LEU A 112 7.03 10.99 0.06
C LEU A 112 8.35 11.73 -0.18
N GLU A 113 9.27 11.13 -0.95
CA GLU A 113 10.55 11.73 -1.35
C GLU A 113 10.92 11.25 -2.76
N ALA A 114 11.74 12.05 -3.44
CA ALA A 114 12.27 11.70 -4.75
C ALA A 114 13.65 12.36 -4.96
N ASN A 115 14.51 11.66 -5.70
CA ASN A 115 15.74 12.25 -6.22
C ASN A 115 15.45 13.09 -7.48
N ALA A 116 16.44 13.83 -7.97
CA ALA A 116 16.31 14.73 -9.12
C ALA A 116 15.94 13.96 -10.39
N GLY A 117 16.54 12.79 -10.63
CA GLY A 117 16.16 11.91 -11.74
C GLY A 117 14.68 11.55 -11.74
N ALA A 118 14.13 11.21 -10.57
CA ALA A 118 12.70 10.89 -10.43
C ALA A 118 11.78 12.10 -10.57
N LEU A 119 12.15 13.25 -9.99
CA LEU A 119 11.38 14.50 -10.17
C LEU A 119 11.32 14.90 -11.65
N ALA A 120 12.45 14.79 -12.35
CA ALA A 120 12.51 15.01 -13.79
C ALA A 120 11.60 14.02 -14.53
N MET A 121 11.72 12.72 -14.26
CA MET A 121 10.91 11.67 -14.91
C MET A 121 9.40 11.89 -14.70
N MET A 122 8.96 12.17 -13.47
CA MET A 122 7.55 12.44 -13.14
C MET A 122 7.06 13.81 -13.61
N GLY A 123 7.98 14.74 -13.92
CA GLY A 123 7.65 16.12 -14.24
C GLY A 123 7.00 16.87 -13.08
N GLN A 124 7.42 16.58 -11.84
CA GLN A 124 6.84 17.15 -10.63
C GLN A 124 7.86 18.03 -9.89
N PRO A 125 7.44 19.16 -9.32
CA PRO A 125 8.28 19.94 -8.43
C PRO A 125 8.41 19.24 -7.06
N ARG A 126 9.50 19.51 -6.33
CA ARG A 126 9.74 18.86 -5.03
C ARG A 126 8.69 19.25 -3.99
N GLU A 127 8.10 20.43 -4.10
CA GLU A 127 7.07 20.95 -3.20
C GLU A 127 5.73 20.20 -3.31
N ALA A 128 5.52 19.45 -4.41
CA ALA A 128 4.32 18.63 -4.60
C ALA A 128 4.41 17.25 -3.94
N LEU A 129 5.60 16.85 -3.46
CA LEU A 129 5.77 15.59 -2.74
C LEU A 129 4.91 15.56 -1.48
N GLY A 130 4.39 14.38 -1.14
CA GLY A 130 3.35 14.16 -0.13
C GLY A 130 1.92 14.40 -0.64
N GLN A 131 1.75 15.02 -1.81
CA GLN A 131 0.43 15.21 -2.47
C GLN A 131 0.33 14.43 -3.79
N VAL A 132 1.46 14.15 -4.43
CA VAL A 132 1.55 13.34 -5.65
C VAL A 132 1.36 11.86 -5.31
N ASN A 133 0.49 11.18 -6.04
CA ASN A 133 0.31 9.73 -5.97
C ASN A 133 0.83 9.08 -7.26
N LEU A 134 1.71 8.09 -7.11
CA LEU A 134 2.32 7.39 -8.24
C LEU A 134 1.27 6.68 -9.13
N MET A 135 0.21 6.12 -8.53
CA MET A 135 -0.83 5.46 -9.30
C MET A 135 -1.62 6.48 -10.12
N ASP A 136 -1.89 7.66 -9.57
CA ASP A 136 -2.55 8.71 -10.33
C ASP A 136 -1.68 9.17 -11.52
N LEU A 137 -0.36 9.29 -11.35
CA LEU A 137 0.56 9.60 -12.46
C LEU A 137 0.56 8.56 -13.59
N VAL A 138 0.46 7.28 -13.24
CA VAL A 138 0.50 6.18 -14.23
C VAL A 138 -0.85 5.96 -14.90
N PHE A 139 -1.97 6.10 -14.18
CA PHE A 139 -3.29 5.71 -14.68
C PHE A 139 -4.13 6.89 -15.20
N VAL A 140 -3.99 8.09 -14.65
CA VAL A 140 -4.73 9.26 -15.15
C VAL A 140 -4.14 9.69 -16.50
N PRO A 141 -4.95 9.95 -17.54
CA PRO A 141 -4.46 10.51 -18.80
C PRO A 141 -3.64 11.77 -18.57
N GLY A 142 -2.38 11.77 -19.00
CA GLY A 142 -1.44 12.85 -18.76
C GLY A 142 -0.03 12.51 -19.24
N PRO A 143 0.94 13.44 -19.07
CA PRO A 143 2.27 13.32 -19.64
C PRO A 143 3.02 12.04 -19.24
N VAL A 144 2.95 11.66 -17.95
CA VAL A 144 3.62 10.45 -17.45
C VAL A 144 3.00 9.20 -18.06
N ARG A 145 1.67 9.06 -18.03
CA ARG A 145 0.98 7.95 -18.67
C ARG A 145 1.32 7.81 -20.16
N SER A 146 1.31 8.92 -20.90
CA SER A 146 1.63 8.95 -22.34
C SER A 146 3.11 8.65 -22.63
N ALA A 147 4.00 8.90 -21.67
CA ALA A 147 5.42 8.58 -21.79
C ALA A 147 5.71 7.09 -21.58
N ILE A 148 4.81 6.31 -20.98
CA ILE A 148 5.04 4.87 -20.76
C ILE A 148 4.71 4.09 -22.04
N GLY A 149 5.74 3.63 -22.76
CA GLY A 149 5.60 2.93 -24.04
C GLY A 149 4.94 1.55 -23.94
N ASN A 150 5.14 0.85 -22.81
CA ASN A 150 4.52 -0.46 -22.51
C ASN A 150 3.46 -0.33 -21.40
N TRP A 151 2.58 0.67 -21.50
CA TRP A 151 1.64 1.03 -20.43
C TRP A 151 0.76 -0.13 -19.97
N GLU A 152 0.20 -0.94 -20.88
CA GLU A 152 -0.70 -2.03 -20.51
C GLU A 152 -0.03 -3.06 -19.59
N GLU A 153 1.26 -3.33 -19.79
CA GLU A 153 2.05 -4.25 -18.98
C GLU A 153 2.29 -3.68 -17.57
N ILE A 154 2.77 -2.43 -17.51
CA ILE A 154 3.01 -1.71 -16.24
C ILE A 154 1.72 -1.55 -15.45
N ALA A 155 0.66 -1.10 -16.11
CA ALA A 155 -0.64 -0.87 -15.52
C ALA A 155 -1.27 -2.19 -15.03
N GLY A 156 -1.12 -3.30 -15.77
CA GLY A 156 -1.54 -4.62 -15.33
C GLY A 156 -0.83 -5.08 -14.05
N TYR A 157 0.49 -4.91 -13.99
CA TYR A 157 1.29 -5.21 -12.80
C TYR A 157 0.87 -4.37 -11.59
N LEU A 158 0.79 -3.04 -11.74
CA LEU A 158 0.43 -2.13 -10.66
C LEU A 158 -1.01 -2.34 -10.19
N LEU A 159 -1.94 -2.63 -11.10
CA LEU A 159 -3.33 -2.94 -10.74
C LEU A 159 -3.41 -4.22 -9.90
N HIS A 160 -2.63 -5.25 -10.22
CA HIS A 160 -2.54 -6.44 -9.40
C HIS A 160 -1.98 -6.13 -8.00
N ARG A 161 -0.89 -5.35 -7.92
CA ARG A 161 -0.30 -4.90 -6.64
C ARG A 161 -1.31 -4.11 -5.79
N LEU A 162 -2.09 -3.22 -6.40
CA LEU A 162 -3.15 -2.46 -5.73
C LEU A 162 -4.28 -3.35 -5.21
N ARG A 163 -4.71 -4.35 -6.00
CA ARG A 163 -5.73 -5.31 -5.57
C ARG A 163 -5.27 -6.13 -4.38
N GLU A 164 -4.04 -6.65 -4.40
CA GLU A 164 -3.48 -7.35 -3.25
C GLU A 164 -3.32 -6.43 -2.04
N GLY A 165 -2.86 -5.19 -2.24
CA GLY A 165 -2.78 -4.18 -1.18
C GLY A 165 -4.14 -3.89 -0.54
N ALA A 166 -5.18 -3.66 -1.34
CA ALA A 166 -6.55 -3.43 -0.88
C ALA A 166 -7.15 -4.67 -0.20
N ARG A 167 -6.85 -5.87 -0.68
CA ARG A 167 -7.25 -7.13 -0.02
C ARG A 167 -6.58 -7.27 1.35
N MET A 168 -5.31 -6.88 1.45
CA MET A 168 -4.53 -6.98 2.68
C MET A 168 -4.91 -5.94 3.73
N ARG A 169 -5.23 -4.71 3.32
CA ARG A 169 -5.57 -3.56 4.19
C ARG A 169 -7.07 -3.29 4.28
N GLY A 170 -7.88 -4.09 3.60
CA GLY A 170 -9.33 -4.00 3.66
C GLY A 170 -9.92 -2.87 2.81
N PRO A 171 -11.24 -2.91 2.57
CA PRO A 171 -11.94 -2.09 1.57
C PRO A 171 -12.04 -0.61 1.92
N ARG A 172 -11.76 -0.23 3.17
CA ARG A 172 -11.77 1.17 3.64
C ARG A 172 -10.37 1.76 3.79
N SER A 173 -9.34 1.02 3.42
CA SER A 173 -7.96 1.53 3.42
C SER A 173 -7.76 2.64 2.38
N PRO A 174 -6.75 3.50 2.55
CA PRO A 174 -6.45 4.48 1.52
C PRO A 174 -6.03 3.83 0.20
N VAL A 175 -5.32 2.69 0.23
CA VAL A 175 -5.00 1.91 -0.99
C VAL A 175 -6.26 1.39 -1.70
N ALA A 176 -7.32 1.01 -0.98
CA ALA A 176 -8.61 0.67 -1.60
C ALA A 176 -9.27 1.89 -2.26
N SER A 177 -9.11 3.08 -1.67
CA SER A 177 -9.57 4.32 -2.29
C SER A 177 -8.79 4.67 -3.55
N VAL A 178 -7.48 4.43 -3.57
CA VAL A 178 -6.64 4.56 -4.79
C VAL A 178 -7.08 3.56 -5.86
N LEU A 179 -7.30 2.29 -5.49
CA LEU A 179 -7.80 1.27 -6.41
C LEU A 179 -9.11 1.68 -7.06
N ALA A 180 -10.06 2.24 -6.29
CA ALA A 180 -11.32 2.72 -6.83
C ALA A 180 -11.13 3.87 -7.85
N ARG A 181 -10.22 4.81 -7.58
CA ARG A 181 -9.87 5.88 -8.53
C ARG A 181 -9.22 5.34 -9.80
N VAL A 182 -8.33 4.36 -9.67
CA VAL A 182 -7.65 3.70 -10.79
C VAL A 182 -8.63 2.95 -11.68
N LEU A 183 -9.54 2.17 -11.09
CA LEU A 183 -10.56 1.42 -11.83
C LEU A 183 -11.52 2.31 -12.63
N ALA A 184 -11.67 3.58 -12.22
CA ALA A 184 -12.46 4.56 -12.95
C ALA A 184 -11.71 5.23 -14.13
N GLN A 185 -10.42 4.94 -14.33
CA GLN A 185 -9.65 5.57 -15.41
C GLN A 185 -9.88 4.91 -16.77
N PRO A 186 -9.90 5.68 -17.87
CA PRO A 186 -10.07 5.14 -19.22
C PRO A 186 -9.02 4.08 -19.57
N GLY A 187 -9.45 2.97 -20.18
CA GLY A 187 -8.60 1.87 -20.62
C GLY A 187 -8.24 0.84 -19.54
N VAL A 188 -8.55 1.11 -18.26
CA VAL A 188 -8.26 0.17 -17.16
C VAL A 188 -9.19 -1.05 -17.18
N GLU A 189 -10.42 -0.89 -17.65
CA GLU A 189 -11.38 -1.99 -17.81
C GLU A 189 -10.82 -3.13 -18.67
N ALA A 190 -10.12 -2.80 -19.77
CA ALA A 190 -9.50 -3.78 -20.66
C ALA A 190 -8.41 -4.59 -19.93
N LEU A 191 -7.65 -3.94 -19.04
CA LEU A 191 -6.61 -4.59 -18.23
C LEU A 191 -7.18 -5.61 -17.24
N THR A 192 -8.42 -5.43 -16.79
CA THR A 192 -9.04 -6.36 -15.84
C THR A 192 -9.33 -7.73 -16.43
N ALA A 193 -9.50 -7.81 -17.76
CA ALA A 193 -9.73 -9.05 -18.50
C ALA A 193 -8.42 -9.73 -18.92
N LEU A 194 -7.29 -9.00 -18.91
CA LEU A 194 -6.00 -9.54 -19.26
C LEU A 194 -5.42 -10.32 -18.09
N ARG A 195 -4.94 -11.54 -18.36
CA ARG A 195 -4.00 -12.19 -17.43
C ARG A 195 -2.72 -11.36 -17.42
N PRO A 196 -2.06 -11.15 -16.25
CA PRO A 196 -0.80 -10.43 -16.23
C PRO A 196 0.17 -11.16 -17.16
N ALA A 197 0.66 -10.46 -18.20
CA ALA A 197 1.56 -11.03 -19.19
C ALA A 197 2.85 -11.60 -18.54
N ASN A 198 3.17 -11.15 -17.33
CA ASN A 198 4.38 -11.48 -16.60
C ASN A 198 4.14 -12.40 -15.40
N ALA A 199 3.29 -13.42 -15.52
CA ALA A 199 3.02 -14.41 -14.46
C ALA A 199 4.23 -15.31 -14.05
N GLY A 200 5.45 -14.83 -14.24
CA GLY A 200 6.71 -15.47 -13.83
C GLY A 200 7.97 -14.59 -13.96
N SER A 201 7.88 -13.31 -14.38
CA SER A 201 9.05 -12.43 -14.41
C SER A 201 9.29 -11.79 -13.04
N VAL A 202 10.52 -11.88 -12.55
CA VAL A 202 10.95 -11.23 -11.29
C VAL A 202 11.12 -9.71 -11.48
N LEU A 203 11.43 -9.27 -12.71
CA LEU A 203 11.63 -7.87 -13.05
C LEU A 203 10.48 -7.35 -13.92
N VAL A 204 10.09 -6.10 -13.67
CA VAL A 204 9.06 -5.40 -14.45
C VAL A 204 9.77 -4.39 -15.36
N PRO A 205 9.90 -4.67 -16.67
CA PRO A 205 10.53 -3.74 -17.59
C PRO A 205 9.63 -2.54 -17.86
N LEU A 206 10.21 -1.36 -17.92
CA LEU A 206 9.55 -0.09 -18.21
C LEU A 206 10.22 0.57 -19.41
N THR A 207 9.44 0.84 -20.45
CA THR A 207 9.84 1.70 -21.56
C THR A 207 9.27 3.08 -21.34
N PHE A 208 10.12 4.10 -21.33
CA PHE A 208 9.72 5.48 -21.05
C PHE A 208 10.28 6.45 -22.09
N THR A 209 9.40 7.20 -22.76
CA THR A 209 9.73 8.17 -23.79
C THR A 209 9.50 9.59 -23.28
N ARG A 210 10.55 10.42 -23.31
CA ARG A 210 10.49 11.82 -22.93
C ARG A 210 11.32 12.67 -23.88
N ASP A 211 10.79 13.81 -24.31
CA ASP A 211 11.48 14.76 -25.20
C ASP A 211 12.05 14.09 -26.48
N GLY A 212 11.35 13.06 -26.98
CA GLY A 212 11.75 12.27 -28.16
C GLY A 212 12.77 11.17 -27.88
N ALA A 213 13.33 11.07 -26.68
CA ALA A 213 14.25 10.00 -26.28
C ALA A 213 13.50 8.87 -25.56
N THR A 214 13.71 7.63 -26.00
CA THR A 214 13.19 6.42 -25.34
C THR A 214 14.27 5.79 -24.47
N THR A 215 13.90 5.45 -23.23
CA THR A 215 14.75 4.80 -22.23
C THR A 215 14.09 3.52 -21.74
N HIS A 216 14.89 2.57 -21.28
CA HIS A 216 14.43 1.28 -20.78
C HIS A 216 14.95 1.08 -19.35
N TRP A 217 14.06 0.63 -18.48
CA TRP A 217 14.32 0.48 -17.05
C TRP A 217 13.79 -0.86 -16.54
N TYR A 218 14.31 -1.32 -15.42
CA TYR A 218 13.61 -2.23 -14.51
C TYR A 218 13.58 -1.62 -13.12
N THR A 219 12.61 -2.02 -12.29
CA THR A 219 12.51 -1.50 -10.92
C THR A 219 12.85 -2.53 -9.86
N THR A 220 13.43 -2.07 -8.76
CA THR A 220 13.59 -2.83 -7.52
C THR A 220 12.89 -2.11 -6.38
N LEU A 221 12.28 -2.87 -5.48
CA LEU A 221 11.61 -2.36 -4.30
C LEU A 221 12.41 -2.72 -3.05
N THR A 222 12.78 -1.72 -2.26
CA THR A 222 13.46 -1.88 -0.97
C THR A 222 12.49 -1.52 0.14
N SER A 223 12.21 -2.46 1.04
CA SER A 223 11.43 -2.22 2.26
C SER A 223 12.34 -2.28 3.49
N PHE A 224 11.97 -1.51 4.51
CA PHE A 224 12.66 -1.53 5.80
C PHE A 224 12.01 -2.60 6.68
N GLY A 225 12.75 -3.65 7.05
CA GLY A 225 12.26 -4.75 7.86
C GLY A 225 12.75 -4.66 9.30
N ALA A 226 11.94 -4.15 10.23
CA ALA A 226 12.19 -4.27 11.66
C ALA A 226 11.08 -5.11 12.32
N PRO A 227 11.38 -6.26 12.96
CA PRO A 227 10.38 -7.16 13.55
C PRO A 227 9.57 -6.57 14.72
N GLN A 228 10.01 -5.46 15.31
CA GLN A 228 9.42 -4.89 16.52
C GLN A 228 8.65 -3.59 16.27
N ASP A 229 8.73 -3.05 15.06
CA ASP A 229 8.07 -1.80 14.71
C ASP A 229 7.10 -2.05 13.57
N ALA A 230 5.85 -2.30 13.95
CA ALA A 230 4.72 -2.12 13.04
C ALA A 230 4.52 -0.63 12.64
N LEU A 231 5.47 0.25 12.99
CA LEU A 231 5.66 1.62 12.51
C LEU A 231 6.30 1.70 11.10
N VAL A 232 6.97 0.63 10.67
CA VAL A 232 7.70 0.56 9.39
C VAL A 232 6.95 -0.27 8.34
N GLU A 233 5.83 -0.89 8.73
CA GLU A 233 4.86 -1.27 7.71
C GLU A 233 4.55 0.00 6.91
N GLU A 234 4.80 -0.07 5.59
CA GLU A 234 4.28 0.84 4.57
C GLU A 234 5.21 1.89 3.94
N ILE A 235 6.52 1.93 4.21
CA ILE A 235 7.45 2.78 3.41
C ILE A 235 8.33 1.90 2.52
N THR A 236 8.31 2.17 1.22
CA THR A 236 9.13 1.46 0.22
C THR A 236 9.92 2.45 -0.62
N ILE A 237 11.16 2.09 -0.96
CA ILE A 237 11.96 2.81 -1.96
C ILE A 237 11.86 2.05 -3.26
N GLU A 238 11.42 2.72 -4.32
CA GLU A 238 11.44 2.18 -5.68
C GLU A 238 12.59 2.82 -6.45
N GLN A 239 13.50 1.99 -6.93
CA GLN A 239 14.69 2.39 -7.68
C GLN A 239 14.56 1.89 -9.12
N PHE A 240 14.76 2.78 -10.09
CA PHE A 240 14.71 2.48 -11.51
C PHE A 240 16.14 2.31 -12.00
N HIS A 241 16.46 1.15 -12.55
CA HIS A 241 17.79 0.82 -13.06
C HIS A 241 17.74 0.76 -14.59
N PRO A 242 18.71 1.36 -15.30
CA PRO A 242 18.72 1.28 -16.75
C PRO A 242 18.94 -0.17 -17.19
N MET A 243 18.33 -0.52 -18.32
CA MET A 243 18.58 -1.79 -19.04
C MET A 243 19.65 -1.64 -20.11
#